data_AF-A0A0L7QTE1-F1
#
_entry.id   AF-A0A0L7QTE1-F1
#
_cell.length_a   1.000
_cell.length_b   1.000
_cell.length_c   1.000
_cell.angle_alpha   90.00
_cell.angle_beta   90.00
_cell.angle_gamma   90.00
#
_symmetry.space_group_name_H-M   'P 1'
#
loop_
_entity.id
_entity.type
_entity.pdbx_description
1 polymer ?
#
loop_
_entity_poly.entity_id
_entity_poly.type
_entity_poly.pdbx_seq_one_letter_code
_entity_poly.pdbx_strand_id
1 'polypeptide(L)'
;MTRRRIFGRLADPVVSVVAELKNWRISQIFERQSNSDERRRCSLCGKVVSNVRNHYYVHFPGKYACPLCPAVYTRSDTLLTHTRTKHAHAQ
;
A
#
# COMPACT_ATOMS: atom_id res chain seq x y z
N MET A 1 1.70 -45.10 -36.66
CA MET A 1 0.49 -45.80 -36.18
C MET A 1 0.67 -45.98 -34.67
N THR A 2 -0.13 -45.48 -33.73
CA THR A 2 -1.42 -44.80 -33.79
C THR A 2 -1.61 -44.12 -32.44
N ARG A 3 -1.91 -42.82 -32.48
CA ARG A 3 -2.70 -42.01 -31.53
C ARG A 3 -3.05 -42.65 -30.17
N ARG A 4 -2.67 -41.96 -29.09
CA ARG A 4 -3.44 -41.85 -27.83
C ARG A 4 -3.38 -40.38 -27.40
N ARG A 5 -4.33 -39.58 -27.90
CA ARG A 5 -5.58 -39.15 -27.23
C ARG A 5 -5.32 -38.16 -26.10
N ILE A 6 -5.60 -36.91 -26.47
CA ILE A 6 -5.81 -35.72 -25.66
C ILE A 6 -7.02 -35.92 -24.75
N PHE A 7 -6.85 -35.72 -23.45
CA PHE A 7 -7.80 -35.19 -22.46
C PHE A 7 -6.89 -34.71 -21.31
N GLY A 8 -6.56 -33.43 -21.22
CA GLY A 8 -7.48 -32.42 -20.75
C GLY A 8 -7.07 -32.03 -19.32
N ARG A 9 -6.35 -30.94 -19.18
CA ARG A 9 -6.46 -30.00 -18.05
C ARG A 9 -5.70 -28.74 -18.44
N LEU A 10 -6.48 -27.71 -18.77
CA LEU A 10 -6.05 -26.34 -18.63
C LEU A 10 -5.45 -26.18 -17.23
N ALA A 11 -4.22 -25.71 -17.16
CA ALA A 11 -3.64 -25.17 -15.94
C ALA A 11 -3.43 -23.67 -16.13
N ASP A 12 -4.51 -22.97 -16.50
CA ASP A 12 -4.72 -21.58 -16.10
C ASP A 12 -5.89 -21.63 -15.13
N PRO A 13 -5.62 -21.67 -13.82
CA PRO A 13 -5.79 -20.43 -13.09
C PRO A 13 -4.81 -20.29 -11.91
N VAL A 14 -4.69 -19.08 -11.39
CA VAL A 14 -4.09 -18.75 -10.08
C VAL A 14 -2.58 -18.43 -10.12
N VAL A 15 -2.18 -17.42 -10.92
CA VAL A 15 -1.29 -16.37 -10.38
C VAL A 15 -2.08 -15.67 -9.26
N SER A 16 -2.10 -16.33 -8.12
CA SER A 16 -2.60 -15.83 -6.85
C SER A 16 -1.71 -16.44 -5.77
N VAL A 17 -0.41 -16.18 -5.89
CA VAL A 17 0.45 -16.19 -4.70
C VAL A 17 0.60 -14.72 -4.34
N VAL A 18 -0.46 -14.24 -3.71
CA VAL A 18 -0.61 -12.92 -3.08
C VAL A 18 -0.26 -11.74 -3.99
N ALA A 19 -1.30 -11.00 -4.39
CA ALA A 19 -1.20 -9.55 -4.40
C ALA A 19 -0.44 -9.16 -3.12
N GLU A 20 0.86 -8.88 -3.29
CA GLU A 20 1.79 -8.69 -2.19
C GLU A 20 1.14 -7.66 -1.29
N LEU A 21 0.69 -8.09 -0.12
CA LEU A 21 0.19 -7.24 0.95
C LEU A 21 1.38 -6.43 1.42
N LYS A 22 1.76 -5.45 0.61
CA LYS A 22 2.92 -4.59 0.77
C LYS A 22 2.53 -3.53 1.80
N ASN A 23 2.26 -4.01 3.01
CA ASN A 23 2.25 -3.24 4.23
C ASN A 23 3.71 -2.89 4.54
N TRP A 24 4.31 -2.06 3.68
CA TRP A 24 5.66 -1.61 3.86
C TRP A 24 5.72 -0.77 5.11
N ARG A 25 6.46 -1.25 6.11
CA ARG A 25 6.69 -0.47 7.31
C ARG A 25 7.67 0.66 6.97
N ILE A 26 7.35 1.89 7.40
CA ILE A 26 8.24 3.06 7.28
C ILE A 26 9.68 2.67 7.69
N SER A 27 9.85 1.95 8.80
CA SER A 27 11.18 1.54 9.28
C SER A 27 11.98 0.65 8.33
N GLN A 28 11.37 -0.04 7.37
CA GLN A 28 12.08 -0.86 6.38
C GLN A 28 12.40 -0.12 5.07
N ILE A 29 11.71 0.99 4.81
CA ILE A 29 11.94 1.82 3.60
C ILE A 29 13.07 2.82 3.84
N PHE A 30 13.28 3.26 5.07
CA PHE A 30 14.20 4.36 5.38
C PHE A 30 15.40 3.90 6.18
N GLU A 31 16.55 3.89 5.52
CA GLU A 31 17.84 3.58 6.12
C GLU A 31 18.51 4.84 6.67
N ARG A 32 19.31 4.67 7.73
CA ARG A 32 20.06 5.79 8.31
C ARG A 32 21.24 6.14 7.42
N GLN A 33 21.37 7.41 7.05
CA GLN A 33 22.43 7.85 6.13
C GLN A 33 23.72 8.27 6.84
N SER A 34 23.65 8.86 8.04
CA SER A 34 24.83 9.29 8.82
C SER A 34 24.57 9.23 10.31
N ASN A 35 25.64 9.14 11.11
CA ASN A 35 25.56 9.06 12.57
C ASN A 35 25.17 10.41 13.23
N SER A 36 25.34 11.52 12.52
CA SER A 36 25.11 12.89 13.02
C SER A 36 23.91 13.61 12.41
N ASP A 37 23.15 12.95 11.52
CA ASP A 37 22.06 13.59 10.78
C ASP A 37 20.74 12.84 11.06
N GLU A 38 19.66 13.58 11.33
CA GLU A 38 18.30 13.01 11.50
C GLU A 38 17.71 12.53 10.15
N ARG A 39 18.44 12.76 9.06
CA ARG A 39 18.00 12.45 7.71
C ARG A 39 18.18 10.98 7.38
N ARG A 40 17.18 10.44 6.69
CA ARG A 40 17.18 9.05 6.25
C ARG A 40 17.09 8.93 4.75
N ARG A 41 17.73 7.89 4.23
CA ARG A 41 17.69 7.54 2.81
C ARG A 41 16.51 6.63 2.54
N CYS A 42 15.69 6.99 1.57
CA CYS A 42 14.64 6.12 1.05
C CYS A 42 15.28 5.03 0.17
N SER A 43 15.05 3.75 0.48
CA SER A 43 15.54 2.62 -0.31
C SER A 43 14.79 2.44 -1.64
N LEU A 44 13.61 3.05 -1.80
CA LEU A 44 12.79 2.94 -3.01
C LEU A 44 13.20 3.92 -4.11
N CYS A 45 13.57 5.15 -3.74
CA CYS A 45 13.96 6.18 -4.71
C CYS A 45 15.35 6.79 -4.46
N GLY A 46 16.07 6.35 -3.43
CA GLY A 46 17.40 6.82 -3.09
C GLY A 46 17.46 8.23 -2.47
N LYS A 47 16.33 8.94 -2.32
CA LYS A 47 16.29 10.31 -1.80
C LYS A 47 16.54 10.38 -0.30
N VAL A 48 17.24 11.44 0.12
CA VAL A 48 17.60 11.72 1.50
C VAL A 48 16.60 12.72 2.07
N VAL A 49 15.79 12.31 3.05
CA VAL A 49 14.65 13.09 3.57
C VAL A 49 14.69 13.21 5.09
N SER A 50 14.36 14.38 5.64
CA SER A 50 14.24 14.55 7.11
C SER A 50 12.95 13.93 7.63
N ASN A 51 11.86 14.04 6.86
CA ASN A 51 10.56 13.56 7.29
C ASN A 51 10.16 12.29 6.53
N VAL A 52 10.60 11.16 7.06
CA VAL A 52 10.32 9.82 6.52
C VAL A 52 8.81 9.53 6.45
N ARG A 53 8.02 10.05 7.40
CA ARG A 53 6.58 9.81 7.46
C ARG A 53 5.85 10.50 6.33
N ASN A 54 6.21 11.75 6.02
CA ASN A 54 5.63 12.46 4.89
C ASN A 54 6.07 11.84 3.55
N HIS A 55 7.36 11.50 3.43
CA HIS A 55 7.88 10.87 2.22
C HIS A 55 7.25 9.49 1.95
N TYR A 56 6.91 8.73 3.00
CA TYR A 56 6.24 7.43 2.86
C TYR A 56 4.98 7.51 1.98
N TYR A 57 4.16 8.54 2.16
CA TYR A 57 2.92 8.71 1.42
C TYR A 57 3.11 9.06 -0.07
N VAL A 58 4.32 9.46 -0.48
CA VAL A 58 4.65 9.65 -1.91
C VAL A 58 4.71 8.31 -2.64
N HIS A 59 5.19 7.27 -1.96
CA HIS A 59 5.28 5.92 -2.52
C HIS A 59 4.02 5.09 -2.25
N PHE A 60 3.44 5.26 -1.06
CA PHE A 60 2.28 4.50 -0.62
C PHE A 60 1.18 5.49 -0.21
N PRO A 61 0.49 6.10 -1.19
CA PRO A 61 -0.75 6.80 -0.89
C PRO A 61 -1.70 5.76 -0.29
N GLY A 62 -2.10 5.99 0.97
CA GLY A 62 -3.02 5.07 1.63
C GLY A 62 -4.35 5.02 0.85
N LYS A 63 -5.11 3.94 0.99
CA LYS A 63 -6.49 3.90 0.53
C LYS A 63 -7.36 3.74 1.77
N TYR A 64 -7.87 4.86 2.26
CA TYR A 64 -8.72 4.95 3.42
C TYR A 64 -10.16 5.01 2.95
N ALA A 65 -10.79 3.83 2.84
CA ALA A 65 -12.19 3.71 2.49
C ALA A 65 -13.08 4.09 3.68
N CYS A 66 -14.16 4.83 3.41
CA CYS A 66 -15.18 5.08 4.40
C CYS A 66 -16.00 3.80 4.66
N PRO A 67 -16.27 3.42 5.91
CA PRO A 67 -17.12 2.27 6.20
C PRO A 67 -18.61 2.52 5.93
N LEU A 68 -19.02 3.79 5.76
CA LEU A 68 -20.41 4.21 5.64
C LEU A 68 -20.80 4.62 4.22
N CYS A 69 -19.84 4.77 3.30
CA CYS A 69 -20.09 5.17 1.92
C CYS A 69 -18.95 4.72 0.98
N PRO A 70 -19.14 4.75 -0.36
CA PRO A 70 -18.12 4.30 -1.31
C PRO A 70 -16.95 5.28 -1.50
N ALA A 71 -16.81 6.31 -0.66
CA ALA A 71 -15.73 7.27 -0.75
C ALA A 71 -14.39 6.68 -0.30
N VAL A 72 -13.32 6.90 -1.09
CA VAL A 72 -11.96 6.45 -0.78
C VAL A 72 -11.04 7.66 -0.74
N TYR A 73 -10.27 7.77 0.33
CA TYR A 73 -9.34 8.87 0.58
C TYR A 73 -7.90 8.39 0.57
N THR A 74 -6.97 9.30 0.25
CA THR A 74 -5.53 8.99 0.25
C THR A 74 -4.87 9.13 1.61
N ARG A 75 -5.58 9.75 2.58
CA ARG A 75 -5.09 10.07 3.91
C ARG A 75 -6.12 9.79 5.01
N SER A 76 -5.65 9.40 6.18
CA SER A 76 -6.49 9.08 7.34
C SER A 76 -7.19 10.30 7.94
N ASP A 77 -6.53 11.45 7.97
CA ASP A 77 -7.10 12.69 8.51
C ASP A 77 -8.26 13.23 7.65
N THR A 78 -8.17 13.02 6.33
CA THR A 78 -9.24 13.38 5.40
C THR A 78 -10.43 12.45 5.56
N LEU A 79 -10.20 11.14 5.74
CA LEU A 79 -11.27 10.18 6.07
C LEU A 79 -11.96 10.53 7.39
N LEU A 80 -11.21 10.82 8.45
CA LEU A 80 -11.76 11.20 9.77
C LEU A 80 -12.62 12.46 9.68
N THR A 81 -12.16 13.46 8.93
CA THR A 81 -12.93 14.69 8.72
C THR A 81 -14.20 14.40 7.92
N HIS A 82 -14.11 13.55 6.90
CA HIS A 82 -15.26 13.11 6.11
C HIS A 82 -16.30 12.39 6.98
N THR A 83 -15.90 11.38 7.77
CA THR A 83 -16.83 10.65 8.64
C THR A 83 -17.48 11.58 9.66
N ARG A 84 -16.72 12.47 10.28
CA ARG A 84 -17.27 13.43 11.24
C ARG A 84 -18.25 14.44 10.62
N THR A 85 -18.08 14.82 9.35
CA THR A 85 -18.91 15.87 8.71
C THR A 85 -20.07 15.29 7.88
N LYS A 86 -19.86 14.16 7.22
CA LYS A 86 -20.84 13.51 6.34
C LYS A 86 -21.61 12.39 7.03
N HIS A 87 -21.07 11.86 8.12
CA HIS A 87 -21.68 10.77 8.89
C HIS A 87 -21.80 11.08 10.38
N ALA A 88 -21.83 12.38 10.73
CA ALA A 88 -21.93 12.89 12.11
C ALA A 88 -23.11 12.33 12.93
N HIS A 89 -24.14 11.83 12.25
CA HIS A 89 -25.40 11.35 12.83
C HIS A 89 -25.48 9.82 12.98
N ALA A 90 -24.39 9.09 12.79
CA ALA A 90 -24.34 7.66 13.12
C ALA A 90 -23.94 7.48 14.59
N GLN A 91 -24.87 7.76 15.51
CA GLN A 91 -24.89 7.26 16.89
C GLN A 91 -26.27 6.68 17.16
#